data_AF-A0A819TGN4-F1
#
_entry.id   AF-A0A819TGN4-F1
#
_cell.length_a   1.000
_cell.length_b   1.000
_cell.length_c   1.000
_cell.angle_alpha   90.00
_cell.angle_beta   90.00
_cell.angle_gamma   90.00
#
_symmetry.space_group_name_H-M   'P 1'
#
loop_
_entity.id
_entity.type
_entity.pdbx_description
1 polymer ?
#
loop_
_entity_poly.entity_id
_entity_poly.type
_entity_poly.pdbx_seq_one_letter_code
_entity_poly.pdbx_strand_id
1 'polypeptide(L)'
;MIEEKVTLCSNKFDYKVHVTRSSNITDHCCIYALSDPKKRDFSQDCDHEHDESCIECSNLTSTLNKTERFLEETEKDEELLGRTLKKFRSYRESIEAWKAHLLRSINQDLCRENLLDKLSNNEIYLNLDWAMKFLPIKSREPQSEFFGKRGISWHITVVSDNNTFDTDSDVSDSSQEVNDHEMTDLLKKTKMMGVSNETETKNFRYKVFVHVFDQCSQDSETIGTILNDILCRVKETDPQIKSAFIRSDNVDCYHSANTLVSAKQISEKTGIAIRRIDFCDPQDDKGPCDRYAAVIKSNIRRYLNENHNITSASEFVEACHSHKGVKGVLALGCQIANNAQKKDIKCKIKQITDYFNFEYLINGLLVHRSWNVGSGLLIPWLQLNCNRSIFNLISRGIEGFVHEWVQTNEHSANQNVDVDDCVEQEEMLSTKISELNNLYECNVESGCTAAFVKFGNLINHILWLTNNIQK
;
A
#
# COMPACT_ATOMS: atom_id res chain seq x y z
N MET A 1 -41.37 -17.73 -7.43
CA MET A 1 -40.87 -16.62 -6.61
C MET A 1 -39.36 -16.67 -6.73
N ILE A 2 -38.78 -15.75 -7.49
CA ILE A 2 -37.34 -15.60 -7.60
C ILE A 2 -36.91 -14.96 -6.28
N GLU A 3 -36.09 -15.66 -5.49
CA GLU A 3 -35.44 -15.06 -4.32
C GLU A 3 -34.50 -13.97 -4.83
N GLU A 4 -34.94 -12.71 -4.82
CA GLU A 4 -34.05 -11.57 -5.00
C GLU A 4 -33.03 -11.59 -3.86
N LYS A 5 -31.78 -11.90 -4.17
CA LYS A 5 -30.65 -11.79 -3.23
C LYS A 5 -30.39 -10.31 -2.96
N VAL A 6 -31.09 -9.79 -1.96
CA VAL A 6 -30.93 -8.42 -1.48
C VAL A 6 -29.61 -8.29 -0.74
N THR A 7 -28.69 -7.49 -1.28
CA THR A 7 -27.46 -7.07 -0.59
C THR A 7 -27.64 -5.68 0.03
N LEU A 8 -27.20 -5.50 1.29
CA LEU A 8 -27.28 -4.26 2.06
C LEU A 8 -25.87 -3.70 2.29
N CYS A 9 -25.57 -2.47 1.84
CA CYS A 9 -24.29 -1.80 2.07
C CYS A 9 -24.48 -0.39 2.70
N SER A 10 -24.64 -0.32 4.01
CA SER A 10 -25.12 0.89 4.71
C SER A 10 -24.05 1.96 4.96
N ASN A 11 -22.76 1.65 4.81
CA ASN A 11 -21.66 2.60 5.05
C ASN A 11 -20.39 2.25 4.23
N LYS A 12 -19.33 3.08 4.36
CA LYS A 12 -18.03 2.90 3.67
C LYS A 12 -17.47 1.48 3.82
N PHE A 13 -17.57 0.89 5.00
CA PHE A 13 -17.04 -0.45 5.29
C PHE A 13 -17.90 -1.53 4.64
N ASP A 14 -19.22 -1.42 4.74
CA ASP A 14 -20.13 -2.41 4.16
C ASP A 14 -20.00 -2.46 2.63
N TYR A 15 -19.92 -1.29 1.96
CA TYR A 15 -19.72 -1.25 0.51
C TYR A 15 -18.40 -1.93 0.09
N LYS A 16 -17.31 -1.72 0.85
CA LYS A 16 -16.02 -2.36 0.54
C LYS A 16 -16.08 -3.90 0.57
N VAL A 17 -16.93 -4.49 1.42
CA VAL A 17 -17.04 -5.95 1.56
C VAL A 17 -17.82 -6.58 0.40
N HIS A 18 -18.72 -5.83 -0.24
CA HIS A 18 -19.57 -6.34 -1.32
C HIS A 18 -19.00 -6.14 -2.72
N VAL A 19 -18.00 -5.28 -2.87
CA VAL A 19 -17.30 -5.08 -4.14
C VAL A 19 -16.40 -6.28 -4.43
N THR A 20 -16.52 -6.82 -5.64
CA THR A 20 -15.66 -7.87 -6.15
C THR A 20 -15.27 -7.60 -7.59
N ARG A 21 -14.32 -8.36 -8.12
CA ARG A 21 -13.87 -8.19 -9.51
C ARG A 21 -15.00 -8.43 -10.52
N SER A 22 -15.85 -9.42 -10.25
CA SER A 22 -16.95 -9.89 -11.09
C SER A 22 -18.19 -10.12 -10.23
N SER A 23 -19.03 -9.09 -10.11
CA SER A 23 -20.26 -9.12 -9.30
C SER A 23 -21.48 -9.03 -10.21
N ASN A 24 -22.55 -9.73 -9.87
CA ASN A 24 -23.83 -9.60 -10.58
C ASN A 24 -24.55 -8.27 -10.29
N ILE A 25 -23.99 -7.43 -9.43
CA ILE A 25 -24.49 -6.06 -9.15
C ILE A 25 -23.55 -5.07 -9.83
N THR A 26 -24.08 -4.22 -10.70
CA THR A 26 -23.29 -3.24 -11.49
C THR A 26 -22.43 -2.34 -10.62
N ASP A 27 -22.96 -1.85 -9.50
CA ASP A 27 -22.23 -0.97 -8.57
C ASP A 27 -21.15 -1.70 -7.77
N HIS A 28 -21.15 -3.03 -7.74
CA HIS A 28 -20.21 -3.84 -6.97
C HIS A 28 -19.19 -4.55 -7.87
N CYS A 29 -19.38 -4.53 -9.19
CA CYS A 29 -18.49 -5.17 -10.15
C CYS A 29 -17.36 -4.22 -10.56
N CYS A 30 -16.11 -4.50 -10.16
CA CYS A 30 -14.98 -3.65 -10.53
C CYS A 30 -14.79 -3.55 -12.05
N ILE A 31 -14.95 -4.66 -12.80
CA ILE A 31 -14.76 -4.66 -14.25
C ILE A 31 -15.78 -3.73 -14.91
N TYR A 32 -17.05 -3.86 -14.55
CA TYR A 32 -18.11 -3.03 -15.11
C TYR A 32 -17.98 -1.57 -14.66
N ALA A 33 -17.91 -1.33 -13.34
CA ALA A 33 -17.97 0.01 -12.78
C ALA A 33 -16.72 0.87 -13.08
N LEU A 34 -15.56 0.25 -13.30
CA LEU A 34 -14.32 0.94 -13.66
C LEU A 34 -14.09 1.03 -15.19
N SER A 35 -14.96 0.42 -16.00
CA SER A 35 -14.86 0.51 -17.46
C SER A 35 -15.31 1.88 -17.98
N ASP A 36 -14.52 2.47 -18.88
CA ASP A 36 -14.87 3.73 -19.54
C ASP A 36 -15.63 3.47 -20.85
N PRO A 37 -16.96 3.72 -20.92
CA PRO A 37 -17.75 3.44 -22.12
C PRO A 37 -17.34 4.32 -23.32
N LYS A 38 -16.58 5.39 -23.11
CA LYS A 38 -16.12 6.31 -24.16
C LYS A 38 -14.73 5.95 -24.69
N LYS A 39 -13.94 5.16 -23.96
CA LYS A 39 -12.55 4.83 -24.31
C LYS A 39 -12.34 3.33 -24.30
N ARG A 40 -12.31 2.73 -25.50
CA ARG A 40 -12.16 1.28 -25.70
C ARG A 40 -10.94 0.69 -24.98
N ASP A 41 -9.81 1.39 -24.96
CA ASP A 41 -8.58 0.94 -24.28
C ASP A 41 -8.76 0.74 -22.77
N PHE A 42 -9.76 1.40 -22.17
CA PHE A 42 -10.07 1.34 -20.73
C PHE A 42 -11.49 0.78 -20.48
N SER A 43 -12.05 0.09 -21.47
CA SER A 43 -13.37 -0.52 -21.41
C SER A 43 -13.24 -2.03 -21.49
N GLN A 44 -13.99 -2.75 -20.67
CA GLN A 44 -14.03 -4.20 -20.69
C GLN A 44 -15.45 -4.70 -20.46
N ASP A 45 -15.87 -5.61 -21.33
CA ASP A 45 -17.13 -6.31 -21.16
C ASP A 45 -16.98 -7.39 -20.08
N CYS A 46 -18.04 -7.59 -19.32
CA CYS A 46 -18.11 -8.65 -18.34
C CYS A 46 -18.51 -9.97 -19.02
N ASP A 47 -17.98 -11.07 -18.51
CA ASP A 47 -18.32 -12.44 -18.88
C ASP A 47 -19.48 -13.03 -18.05
N HIS A 48 -20.12 -12.20 -17.23
CA HIS A 48 -21.24 -12.51 -16.35
C HIS A 48 -22.37 -11.50 -16.54
N GLU A 49 -23.57 -11.85 -16.10
CA GLU A 49 -24.75 -10.99 -16.14
C GLU A 49 -24.80 -10.06 -14.92
N HIS A 50 -25.49 -8.92 -15.08
CA HIS A 50 -25.75 -7.99 -13.97
C HIS A 50 -27.26 -7.96 -13.67
N ASP A 51 -27.78 -9.07 -13.17
CA ASP A 51 -29.19 -9.32 -12.90
C ASP A 51 -29.60 -9.09 -11.44
N GLU A 52 -28.64 -8.86 -10.55
CA GLU A 52 -28.87 -8.56 -9.13
C GLU A 52 -28.85 -7.05 -8.86
N SER A 53 -29.51 -6.62 -7.77
CA SER A 53 -29.51 -5.22 -7.34
C SER A 53 -29.18 -5.08 -5.86
N CYS A 54 -28.50 -3.99 -5.50
CA CYS A 54 -28.23 -3.62 -4.12
C CYS A 54 -29.26 -2.57 -3.67
N ILE A 55 -29.95 -2.83 -2.55
CA ILE A 55 -30.97 -1.91 -2.03
C ILE A 55 -30.35 -0.56 -1.67
N GLU A 56 -29.19 -0.56 -1.01
CA GLU A 56 -28.56 0.67 -0.55
C GLU A 56 -28.00 1.51 -1.71
N CYS A 57 -27.40 0.88 -2.72
CA CYS A 57 -26.99 1.56 -3.95
C CYS A 57 -28.21 2.17 -4.67
N SER A 58 -29.30 1.41 -4.76
CA SER A 58 -30.57 1.87 -5.34
C SER A 58 -31.19 3.02 -4.54
N ASN A 59 -31.13 2.95 -3.20
CA ASN A 59 -31.62 3.99 -2.30
C ASN A 59 -30.84 5.29 -2.46
N LEU A 60 -29.51 5.21 -2.56
CA LEU A 60 -28.67 6.38 -2.81
C LEU A 60 -29.04 7.05 -4.12
N THR A 61 -29.11 6.29 -5.22
CA THR A 61 -29.49 6.81 -6.54
C THR A 61 -30.92 7.37 -6.53
N SER A 62 -31.87 6.68 -5.91
CA SER A 62 -33.26 7.13 -5.80
C SER A 62 -33.36 8.43 -5.00
N THR A 63 -32.64 8.53 -3.89
CA THR A 63 -32.63 9.72 -3.03
C THR A 63 -32.06 10.91 -3.78
N LEU A 64 -30.93 10.76 -4.46
CA LEU A 64 -30.33 11.83 -5.27
C LEU A 64 -31.28 12.31 -6.36
N ASN A 65 -31.95 11.40 -7.08
CA ASN A 65 -32.93 11.76 -8.10
C ASN A 65 -34.17 12.46 -7.51
N LYS A 66 -34.67 12.00 -6.35
CA LYS A 66 -35.80 12.63 -5.65
C LYS A 66 -35.44 14.04 -5.17
N THR A 67 -34.24 14.24 -4.63
CA THR A 67 -33.77 15.55 -4.19
C THR A 67 -33.63 16.50 -5.37
N GLU A 68 -33.05 16.07 -6.49
CA GLU A 68 -32.94 16.91 -7.70
C GLU A 68 -34.31 17.37 -8.19
N ARG A 69 -35.25 16.44 -8.31
CA ARG A 69 -36.62 16.74 -8.72
C ARG A 69 -37.36 17.65 -7.73
N PHE A 70 -37.18 17.44 -6.42
CA PHE A 70 -37.79 18.29 -5.41
C PHE A 70 -37.28 19.74 -5.50
N LEU A 71 -35.99 19.94 -5.78
CA LEU A 71 -35.42 21.27 -6.00
C LEU A 71 -36.06 21.94 -7.24
N GLU A 72 -36.23 21.20 -8.33
CA GLU A 72 -36.90 21.68 -9.56
C GLU A 72 -38.37 22.05 -9.33
N GLU A 73 -39.07 21.34 -8.45
CA GLU A 73 -40.50 21.58 -8.18
C GLU A 73 -40.75 22.71 -7.16
N THR A 74 -39.81 22.98 -6.27
CA THR A 74 -40.01 23.92 -5.14
C THR A 74 -39.49 25.32 -5.39
N GLU A 75 -38.36 25.47 -6.08
CA GLU A 75 -37.77 26.78 -6.34
C GLU A 75 -38.36 27.40 -7.61
N LYS A 76 -38.98 28.56 -7.47
CA LYS A 76 -39.66 29.28 -8.57
C LYS A 76 -38.79 30.40 -9.14
N ASP A 77 -37.77 30.83 -8.40
CA ASP A 77 -36.76 31.75 -8.92
C ASP A 77 -35.76 30.97 -9.80
N GLU A 78 -35.81 31.20 -11.11
CA GLU A 78 -34.96 30.53 -12.10
C GLU A 78 -33.46 30.73 -11.84
N GLU A 79 -33.05 31.89 -11.33
CA GLU A 79 -31.64 32.18 -11.08
C GLU A 79 -31.15 31.43 -9.85
N LEU A 80 -31.95 31.42 -8.78
CA LEU A 80 -31.65 30.68 -7.56
C LEU A 80 -31.69 29.16 -7.79
N LEU A 81 -32.66 28.67 -8.57
CA LEU A 81 -32.75 27.26 -8.98
C LEU A 81 -31.50 26.84 -9.74
N GLY A 82 -31.07 27.64 -10.74
CA GLY A 82 -29.89 27.34 -11.54
C GLY A 82 -28.61 27.23 -10.70
N ARG A 83 -28.40 28.15 -9.75
CA ARG A 83 -27.24 28.09 -8.82
C ARG A 83 -27.32 26.88 -7.89
N THR A 84 -28.51 26.58 -7.37
CA THR A 84 -28.74 25.48 -6.43
C THR A 84 -28.55 24.12 -7.09
N LEU A 85 -29.12 23.91 -8.28
CA LEU A 85 -28.92 22.67 -9.05
C LEU A 85 -27.47 22.47 -9.45
N LYS A 86 -26.75 23.53 -9.83
CA LYS A 86 -25.32 23.44 -10.12
C LYS A 86 -24.53 22.93 -8.91
N LYS A 87 -24.83 23.45 -7.72
CA LYS A 87 -24.18 23.03 -6.47
C LYS A 87 -24.57 21.60 -6.08
N PHE A 88 -25.85 21.25 -6.21
CA PHE A 88 -26.35 19.90 -5.96
C PHE A 88 -25.69 18.87 -6.90
N ARG A 89 -25.60 19.16 -8.20
CA ARG A 89 -24.93 18.29 -9.18
C ARG A 89 -23.46 18.11 -8.87
N SER A 90 -22.77 19.16 -8.41
CA SER A 90 -21.38 19.03 -7.94
C SER A 90 -21.25 18.10 -6.71
N TYR A 91 -22.22 18.10 -5.79
CA TYR A 91 -22.24 17.12 -4.70
C TYR A 91 -22.50 15.70 -5.19
N ARG A 92 -23.44 15.53 -6.12
CA ARG A 92 -23.70 14.25 -6.78
C ARG A 92 -22.45 13.70 -7.45
N GLU A 93 -21.74 14.53 -8.23
CA GLU A 93 -20.46 14.18 -8.83
C GLU A 93 -19.41 13.78 -7.80
N SER A 94 -19.36 14.47 -6.66
CA SER A 94 -18.43 14.14 -5.56
C SER A 94 -18.74 12.79 -4.90
N ILE A 95 -20.03 12.45 -4.75
CA ILE A 95 -20.48 11.16 -4.21
C ILE A 95 -20.12 10.02 -5.17
N GLU A 96 -20.38 10.18 -6.47
CA GLU A 96 -20.01 9.17 -7.46
C GLU A 96 -18.48 9.03 -7.58
N ALA A 97 -17.74 10.14 -7.51
CA ALA A 97 -16.27 10.11 -7.47
C ALA A 97 -15.74 9.37 -6.24
N TRP A 98 -16.39 9.54 -5.07
CA TRP A 98 -16.08 8.79 -3.85
C TRP A 98 -16.38 7.29 -3.99
N LYS A 99 -17.52 6.89 -4.57
CA LYS A 99 -17.81 5.47 -4.87
C LYS A 99 -16.76 4.87 -5.80
N ALA A 100 -16.43 5.58 -6.88
CA ALA A 100 -15.40 5.15 -7.82
C ALA A 100 -14.02 5.02 -7.16
N HIS A 101 -13.68 5.92 -6.22
CA HIS A 101 -12.46 5.81 -5.42
C HIS A 101 -12.45 4.54 -4.56
N LEU A 102 -13.57 4.19 -3.88
CA LEU A 102 -13.65 2.94 -3.12
C LEU A 102 -13.46 1.70 -4.00
N LEU A 103 -14.10 1.67 -5.17
CA LEU A 103 -13.94 0.61 -6.16
C LEU A 103 -12.48 0.46 -6.63
N ARG A 104 -11.80 1.58 -6.89
CA ARG A 104 -10.40 1.58 -7.31
C ARG A 104 -9.47 1.10 -6.20
N SER A 105 -9.65 1.57 -4.97
CA SER A 105 -8.90 1.12 -3.78
C SER A 105 -8.97 -0.41 -3.65
N ILE A 106 -10.17 -0.99 -3.72
CA ILE A 106 -10.36 -2.45 -3.63
C ILE A 106 -9.71 -3.18 -4.80
N ASN A 107 -9.89 -2.70 -6.04
CA ASN A 107 -9.26 -3.32 -7.21
C ASN A 107 -7.73 -3.22 -7.18
N GLN A 108 -7.18 -2.14 -6.59
CA GLN A 108 -5.74 -1.97 -6.38
C GLN A 108 -5.19 -2.90 -5.29
N ASP A 109 -5.95 -3.18 -4.24
CA ASP A 109 -5.57 -4.18 -3.24
C ASP A 109 -5.58 -5.59 -3.82
N LEU A 110 -6.63 -5.94 -4.58
CA LEU A 110 -6.68 -7.21 -5.31
C LEU A 110 -5.50 -7.37 -6.28
N CYS A 111 -5.12 -6.28 -6.97
CA CYS A 111 -3.92 -6.25 -7.82
C CYS A 111 -2.66 -6.58 -7.04
N ARG A 112 -2.47 -5.91 -5.90
CA ARG A 112 -1.30 -6.04 -5.04
C ARG A 112 -1.19 -7.45 -4.48
N GLU A 113 -2.29 -8.00 -3.96
CA GLU A 113 -2.34 -9.37 -3.45
C GLU A 113 -2.04 -10.38 -4.56
N ASN A 114 -2.68 -10.25 -5.72
CA ASN A 114 -2.42 -11.14 -6.86
C ASN A 114 -0.96 -11.09 -7.34
N LEU A 115 -0.35 -9.91 -7.30
CA LEU A 115 1.05 -9.72 -7.64
C LEU A 115 1.98 -10.41 -6.63
N LEU A 116 1.76 -10.16 -5.33
CA LEU A 116 2.56 -10.76 -4.25
C LEU A 116 2.46 -12.28 -4.25
N ASP A 117 1.26 -12.81 -4.52
CA ASP A 117 1.05 -14.24 -4.67
C ASP A 117 1.81 -14.85 -5.84
N LYS A 118 1.97 -14.12 -6.95
CA LYS A 118 2.64 -14.62 -8.14
C LYS A 118 4.11 -14.22 -8.24
N LEU A 119 4.63 -13.54 -7.23
CA LEU A 119 6.00 -13.04 -7.22
C LEU A 119 6.97 -14.23 -7.28
N SER A 120 7.81 -14.27 -8.31
CA SER A 120 8.79 -15.35 -8.43
C SER A 120 10.00 -15.08 -7.53
N ASN A 121 10.77 -16.12 -7.28
CA ASN A 121 11.99 -16.10 -6.48
C ASN A 121 13.11 -15.13 -6.92
N ASN A 122 13.10 -14.73 -8.18
CA ASN A 122 14.02 -13.77 -8.77
C ASN A 122 13.38 -12.38 -8.93
N GLU A 123 12.28 -12.15 -8.25
CA GLU A 123 11.49 -10.93 -8.34
C GLU A 123 11.32 -10.30 -6.98
N ILE A 124 11.33 -8.98 -6.95
CA ILE A 124 11.11 -8.20 -5.75
C ILE A 124 9.95 -7.23 -5.92
N TYR A 125 9.29 -6.94 -4.82
CA TYR A 125 8.26 -5.93 -4.69
C TYR A 125 8.74 -4.80 -3.79
N LEU A 126 8.65 -3.54 -4.24
CA LEU A 126 9.11 -2.37 -3.51
C LEU A 126 7.91 -1.47 -3.19
N ASN A 127 7.78 -1.07 -1.92
CA ASN A 127 6.92 0.06 -1.53
C ASN A 127 7.81 1.24 -1.19
N LEU A 128 7.54 2.39 -1.80
CA LEU A 128 8.33 3.62 -1.64
C LEU A 128 7.46 4.70 -1.03
N ASP A 129 7.99 5.42 -0.05
CA ASP A 129 7.32 6.58 0.50
C ASP A 129 8.28 7.62 1.09
N TRP A 130 7.89 8.89 0.99
CA TRP A 130 8.53 10.00 1.69
C TRP A 130 7.90 10.12 3.06
N ALA A 131 8.67 9.80 4.10
CA ALA A 131 8.20 10.03 5.45
C ALA A 131 8.10 11.54 5.73
N MET A 132 7.15 11.90 6.59
CA MET A 132 7.07 13.26 7.14
C MET A 132 8.43 13.69 7.68
N LYS A 133 8.85 14.91 7.31
CA LYS A 133 10.17 15.44 7.67
C LYS A 133 10.44 15.30 9.16
N PHE A 134 11.63 14.82 9.50
CA PHE A 134 12.07 14.75 10.88
C PHE A 134 12.57 16.13 11.31
N LEU A 135 11.97 16.72 12.34
CA LEU A 135 12.44 18.00 12.86
C LEU A 135 13.73 17.77 13.66
N PRO A 136 14.83 18.50 13.40
CA PRO A 136 16.03 18.46 14.23
C PRO A 136 15.71 18.65 15.72
N ILE A 137 16.25 17.79 16.58
CA ILE A 137 16.03 17.85 18.04
C ILE A 137 17.37 17.75 18.75
N LYS A 138 17.63 18.65 19.70
CA LYS A 138 18.72 18.51 20.67
C LYS A 138 18.18 17.91 21.96
N SER A 139 18.98 17.14 22.69
CA SER A 139 18.57 16.59 23.99
C SER A 139 18.17 17.66 25.01
N ARG A 140 18.79 18.84 24.89
CA ARG A 140 18.42 20.05 25.64
C ARG A 140 18.41 21.23 24.69
N GLU A 141 17.26 21.88 24.56
CA GLU A 141 17.13 23.09 23.75
C GLU A 141 16.26 24.14 24.46
N PRO A 142 16.64 25.43 24.33
CA PRO A 142 15.83 26.51 24.85
C PRO A 142 14.55 26.65 24.02
N GLN A 143 13.45 27.07 24.68
CA GLN A 143 12.14 27.21 24.02
C GLN A 143 12.16 28.12 22.79
N SER A 144 13.05 29.12 22.77
CA SER A 144 13.25 30.03 21.64
C SER A 144 13.77 29.34 20.37
N GLU A 145 14.43 28.19 20.49
CA GLU A 145 14.94 27.41 19.35
C GLU A 145 13.95 26.33 18.87
N PHE A 146 12.77 26.19 19.49
CA PHE A 146 11.79 25.16 19.09
C PHE A 146 11.20 25.39 17.70
N PHE A 147 10.97 26.65 17.31
CA PHE A 147 10.20 26.98 16.13
C PHE A 147 11.08 27.30 14.91
N GLY A 148 10.55 27.06 13.71
CA GLY A 148 11.20 27.44 12.45
C GLY A 148 12.38 26.56 12.04
N LYS A 149 12.55 25.37 12.64
CA LYS A 149 13.60 24.43 12.26
C LYS A 149 13.35 23.88 10.86
N ARG A 150 14.44 23.72 10.09
CA ARG A 150 14.39 23.05 8.79
C ARG A 150 14.39 21.54 9.02
N GLY A 151 13.37 20.85 8.55
CA GLY A 151 13.25 19.40 8.70
C GLY A 151 14.23 18.61 7.84
N ILE A 152 14.77 17.52 8.40
CA ILE A 152 15.54 16.48 7.72
C ILE A 152 14.58 15.67 6.84
N SER A 153 14.96 15.47 5.57
CA SER A 153 14.15 14.75 4.60
C SER A 153 14.60 13.29 4.55
N TRP A 154 13.68 12.35 4.56
CA TRP A 154 14.03 10.94 4.58
C TRP A 154 12.99 10.11 3.84
N HIS A 155 13.48 9.16 3.05
CA HIS A 155 12.68 8.30 2.19
C HIS A 155 12.83 6.86 2.66
N ILE A 156 11.73 6.12 2.71
CA ILE A 156 11.68 4.72 3.13
C ILE A 156 11.34 3.87 1.93
N THR A 157 12.07 2.77 1.76
CA THR A 157 11.72 1.73 0.79
C THR A 157 11.71 0.37 1.45
N VAL A 158 10.56 -0.29 1.40
CA VAL A 158 10.41 -1.66 1.86
C VAL A 158 10.45 -2.57 0.65
N VAL A 159 11.52 -3.35 0.53
CA VAL A 159 11.74 -4.37 -0.50
C VAL A 159 11.29 -5.70 0.08
N SER A 160 10.51 -6.48 -0.67
CA SER A 160 10.02 -7.81 -0.27
C SER A 160 10.24 -8.84 -1.38
N ASP A 161 10.56 -10.08 -1.01
CA ASP A 161 10.70 -11.23 -1.91
C ASP A 161 9.89 -12.43 -1.40
N ASN A 162 9.62 -13.39 -2.29
CA ASN A 162 9.05 -14.69 -1.92
C ASN A 162 10.18 -15.64 -1.52
N ASN A 163 10.15 -16.15 -0.29
CA ASN A 163 11.12 -17.13 0.18
C ASN A 163 10.72 -18.54 -0.26
N THR A 164 11.14 -19.00 -1.44
CA THR A 164 11.02 -20.43 -1.78
C THR A 164 12.38 -21.10 -2.05
N PHE A 165 13.47 -20.55 -1.52
CA PHE A 165 14.82 -21.11 -1.74
C PHE A 165 15.44 -21.90 -0.57
N ASP A 166 14.77 -22.03 0.58
CA ASP A 166 15.36 -22.69 1.77
C ASP A 166 14.65 -23.98 2.21
N THR A 167 14.23 -24.82 1.26
CA THR A 167 13.89 -26.23 1.54
C THR A 167 14.32 -27.09 0.35
N ASP A 168 15.61 -27.41 0.24
CA ASP A 168 16.12 -28.66 -0.36
C ASP A 168 17.66 -28.62 -0.39
N SER A 169 18.28 -28.57 0.77
CA SER A 169 19.67 -29.00 0.92
C SER A 169 19.91 -29.45 2.35
N ASP A 170 19.79 -30.76 2.57
CA ASP A 170 20.68 -31.57 3.42
C ASP A 170 19.98 -32.85 3.89
N VAL A 171 19.84 -33.82 3.00
CA VAL A 171 19.98 -35.22 3.40
C VAL A 171 21.01 -35.85 2.50
N SER A 172 22.24 -35.90 3.01
CA SER A 172 23.30 -36.70 2.45
C SER A 172 22.89 -38.16 2.52
N ASP A 173 22.81 -38.75 1.33
CA ASP A 173 22.51 -40.14 1.06
C ASP A 173 23.52 -41.04 1.80
N SER A 174 23.07 -41.65 2.89
CA SER A 174 23.73 -42.81 3.47
C SER A 174 22.93 -44.02 3.04
N SER A 175 23.52 -44.75 2.11
CA SER A 175 23.07 -46.00 1.53
C SER A 175 22.63 -46.99 2.61
N GLN A 176 21.33 -47.32 2.65
CA GLN A 176 20.81 -48.55 3.21
C GLN A 176 19.77 -49.16 2.28
N GLU A 177 20.11 -50.35 1.78
CA GLU A 177 19.27 -51.25 1.00
C GLU A 177 18.01 -51.63 1.80
N VAL A 178 16.82 -51.47 1.19
CA VAL A 178 15.57 -52.01 1.75
C VAL A 178 14.85 -52.83 0.68
N ASN A 179 14.50 -54.05 1.09
CA ASN A 179 14.01 -55.19 0.30
C ASN A 179 12.65 -55.00 -0.39
N ASP A 180 12.47 -55.74 -1.49
CA ASP A 180 11.31 -55.80 -2.41
C ASP A 180 10.00 -56.40 -1.83
N HIS A 181 9.55 -55.98 -0.65
CA HIS A 181 8.23 -56.43 -0.12
C HIS A 181 7.31 -55.37 0.48
N GLU A 182 7.54 -54.09 0.23
CA GLU A 182 6.63 -52.99 0.64
C GLU A 182 6.18 -52.07 -0.53
N MET A 183 6.17 -52.58 -1.77
CA MET A 183 5.70 -51.80 -2.94
C MET A 183 4.16 -51.77 -3.08
N THR A 184 3.41 -52.59 -2.34
CA THR A 184 1.95 -52.75 -2.53
C THR A 184 1.06 -51.97 -1.56
N ASP A 185 1.60 -51.34 -0.51
CA ASP A 185 0.82 -50.48 0.40
C ASP A 185 0.98 -48.97 0.12
N LEU A 186 1.97 -48.57 -0.69
CA LEU A 186 2.15 -47.18 -1.13
C LEU A 186 1.20 -46.77 -2.28
N LEU A 187 0.66 -47.75 -3.03
CA LEU A 187 -0.27 -47.51 -4.14
C LEU A 187 -1.76 -47.45 -3.72
N LYS A 188 -2.09 -47.81 -2.47
CA LYS A 188 -3.45 -47.62 -1.92
C LYS A 188 -3.64 -46.27 -1.22
N LYS A 189 -2.55 -45.60 -0.83
CA LYS A 189 -2.59 -44.26 -0.21
C LYS A 189 -2.75 -43.11 -1.22
N THR A 190 -2.50 -43.37 -2.50
CA THR A 190 -2.60 -42.40 -3.61
C THR A 190 -3.96 -42.36 -4.30
N LYS A 191 -4.99 -43.06 -3.78
CA LYS A 191 -6.34 -43.06 -4.38
C LYS A 191 -7.48 -42.61 -3.45
N MET A 192 -7.15 -41.77 -2.47
CA MET A 192 -8.12 -40.93 -1.76
C MET A 192 -7.60 -39.48 -1.69
N MET A 193 -7.43 -38.85 -2.85
CA MET A 193 -7.40 -37.38 -2.95
C MET A 193 -8.83 -36.87 -2.74
N GLY A 194 -9.19 -36.66 -1.47
CA GLY A 194 -10.15 -35.63 -1.10
C GLY A 194 -9.43 -34.29 -1.09
N VAL A 195 -10.02 -33.31 -1.76
CA VAL A 195 -9.54 -31.93 -1.87
C VAL A 195 -9.32 -31.34 -0.48
N SER A 196 -8.06 -31.23 -0.05
CA SER A 196 -7.64 -30.32 1.01
C SER A 196 -7.00 -29.10 0.34
N ASN A 197 -7.73 -27.99 0.31
CA ASN A 197 -7.16 -26.67 0.05
C ASN A 197 -6.28 -26.30 1.26
N GLU A 198 -5.07 -26.81 1.30
CA GLU A 198 -4.01 -26.22 2.13
C GLU A 198 -3.46 -25.03 1.35
N THR A 199 -3.90 -23.83 1.71
CA THR A 199 -3.21 -22.61 1.30
C THR A 199 -1.83 -22.62 1.92
N GLU A 200 -0.79 -23.00 1.16
CA GLU A 200 0.60 -22.80 1.54
C GLU A 200 0.78 -21.34 1.97
N THR A 201 1.05 -21.12 3.25
CA THR A 201 1.36 -19.81 3.81
C THR A 201 2.69 -19.35 3.21
N LYS A 202 2.64 -18.42 2.26
CA LYS A 202 3.84 -17.84 1.66
C LYS A 202 4.58 -17.00 2.69
N ASN A 203 5.78 -17.45 3.03
CA ASN A 203 6.69 -16.69 3.87
C ASN A 203 7.39 -15.63 3.02
N PHE A 204 7.03 -14.37 3.23
CA PHE A 204 7.75 -13.24 2.64
C PHE A 204 8.98 -12.92 3.48
N ARG A 205 10.01 -12.40 2.83
CA ARG A 205 11.11 -11.72 3.51
C ARG A 205 11.15 -10.28 3.07
N TYR A 206 11.77 -9.44 3.88
CA TYR A 206 11.91 -8.03 3.57
C TYR A 206 13.26 -7.45 3.96
N LYS A 207 13.59 -6.34 3.28
CA LYS A 207 14.68 -5.41 3.56
C LYS A 207 14.11 -4.00 3.53
N VAL A 208 14.54 -3.14 4.44
CA VAL A 208 14.11 -1.73 4.50
C VAL A 208 15.32 -0.83 4.27
N PHE A 209 15.23 0.06 3.30
CA PHE A 209 16.21 1.09 3.02
C PHE A 209 15.66 2.44 3.48
N VAL A 210 16.51 3.23 4.14
CA VAL A 210 16.17 4.57 4.61
C VAL A 210 17.22 5.56 4.12
N HIS A 211 16.86 6.38 3.14
CA HIS A 211 17.74 7.41 2.58
C HIS A 211 17.47 8.72 3.29
N VAL A 212 18.46 9.24 4.02
CA VAL A 212 18.33 10.42 4.89
C VAL A 212 19.16 11.56 4.33
N PHE A 213 18.53 12.72 4.16
CA PHE A 213 19.12 13.93 3.59
C PHE A 213 18.98 15.07 4.58
N ASP A 214 20.07 15.83 4.82
CA ASP A 214 19.95 17.09 5.54
C ASP A 214 18.98 18.02 4.82
N GLN A 215 19.12 18.10 3.50
CA GLN A 215 18.23 18.83 2.59
C GLN A 215 18.23 18.15 1.22
N CYS A 216 17.03 17.96 0.64
CA CYS A 216 16.87 17.55 -0.75
C CYS A 216 15.59 18.13 -1.34
N SER A 217 15.55 18.28 -2.66
CA SER A 217 14.29 18.48 -3.38
C SER A 217 13.55 17.14 -3.43
N GLN A 218 12.31 17.09 -2.94
CA GLN A 218 11.48 15.88 -3.03
C GLN A 218 10.87 15.81 -4.43
N ASP A 219 11.70 15.56 -5.45
CA ASP A 219 11.35 15.59 -6.87
C ASP A 219 11.64 14.26 -7.57
N SER A 220 11.23 14.18 -8.84
CA SER A 220 11.40 12.98 -9.68
C SER A 220 12.87 12.58 -9.90
N GLU A 221 13.79 13.55 -9.90
CA GLU A 221 15.21 13.28 -10.10
C GLU A 221 15.78 12.59 -8.87
N THR A 222 15.46 13.11 -7.69
CA THR A 222 15.86 12.55 -6.40
C THR A 222 15.32 11.13 -6.25
N ILE A 223 14.04 10.89 -6.56
CA ILE A 223 13.46 9.53 -6.60
C ILE A 223 14.21 8.62 -7.56
N GLY A 224 14.54 9.09 -8.76
CA GLY A 224 15.34 8.32 -9.71
C GLY A 224 16.70 7.92 -9.15
N THR A 225 17.37 8.83 -8.43
CA THR A 225 18.66 8.54 -7.81
C THR A 225 18.56 7.54 -6.65
N ILE A 226 17.52 7.64 -5.81
CA ILE A 226 17.22 6.71 -4.71
C ILE A 226 16.90 5.32 -5.27
N LEU A 227 16.04 5.23 -6.28
CA LEU A 227 15.66 3.96 -6.88
C LEU A 227 16.86 3.26 -7.54
N ASN A 228 17.72 4.01 -8.23
CA ASN A 228 18.97 3.48 -8.76
C ASN A 228 19.86 2.90 -7.66
N ASP A 229 20.02 3.64 -6.57
CA ASP A 229 20.87 3.26 -5.44
C ASP A 229 20.39 1.97 -4.74
N ILE A 230 19.08 1.83 -4.57
CA ILE A 230 18.44 0.62 -4.02
C ILE A 230 18.68 -0.57 -4.94
N LEU A 231 18.37 -0.44 -6.24
CA LEU A 231 18.50 -1.56 -7.17
C LEU A 231 19.96 -1.96 -7.41
N CYS A 232 20.91 -1.02 -7.37
CA CYS A 232 22.35 -1.35 -7.32
C CYS A 232 22.68 -2.23 -6.11
N ARG A 233 22.27 -1.83 -4.89
CA ARG A 233 22.54 -2.60 -3.66
C ARG A 233 21.87 -3.96 -3.65
N VAL A 234 20.61 -4.04 -4.09
CA VAL A 234 19.92 -5.32 -4.27
C VAL A 234 20.70 -6.19 -5.25
N LYS A 235 21.18 -5.64 -6.38
CA LYS A 235 21.91 -6.44 -7.35
C LYS A 235 23.26 -6.95 -6.82
N GLU A 236 23.93 -6.15 -6.02
CA GLU A 236 25.20 -6.51 -5.37
C GLU A 236 25.00 -7.59 -4.30
N THR A 237 23.97 -7.46 -3.47
CA THR A 237 23.71 -8.38 -2.35
C THR A 237 22.95 -9.64 -2.76
N ASP A 238 22.07 -9.55 -3.76
CA ASP A 238 21.19 -10.61 -4.23
C ASP A 238 21.22 -10.71 -5.78
N PRO A 239 22.33 -11.19 -6.40
CA PRO A 239 22.50 -11.18 -7.85
C PRO A 239 21.45 -11.96 -8.65
N GLN A 240 20.77 -12.92 -8.01
CA GLN A 240 19.69 -13.72 -8.58
C GLN A 240 18.45 -12.91 -8.94
N ILE A 241 18.25 -11.72 -8.34
CA ILE A 241 17.11 -10.86 -8.64
C ILE A 241 17.24 -10.31 -10.07
N LYS A 242 16.17 -10.48 -10.85
CA LYS A 242 16.05 -10.12 -12.27
C LYS A 242 14.94 -9.12 -12.54
N SER A 243 13.87 -9.09 -11.74
CA SER A 243 12.76 -8.16 -11.93
C SER A 243 12.36 -7.44 -10.65
N ALA A 244 11.77 -6.26 -10.81
CA ALA A 244 11.20 -5.48 -9.73
C ALA A 244 9.79 -4.99 -10.11
N PHE A 245 8.91 -4.97 -9.13
CA PHE A 245 7.61 -4.32 -9.16
C PHE A 245 7.57 -3.24 -8.09
N ILE A 246 7.04 -2.07 -8.42
CA ILE A 246 7.13 -0.89 -7.56
C ILE A 246 5.72 -0.38 -7.28
N ARG A 247 5.47 -0.06 -6.02
CA ARG A 247 4.32 0.72 -5.58
C ARG A 247 4.77 1.97 -4.85
N SER A 248 4.10 3.08 -5.11
CA SER A 248 4.34 4.35 -4.43
C SER A 248 3.08 5.20 -4.38
N ASP A 249 3.16 6.28 -3.61
CA ASP A 249 2.12 7.31 -3.55
C ASP A 249 1.91 8.00 -4.92
N ASN A 250 0.69 8.49 -5.11
CA ASN A 250 0.29 9.25 -6.29
C ASN A 250 0.55 10.76 -6.10
N VAL A 251 1.84 11.11 -6.02
CA VAL A 251 2.32 12.49 -5.96
C VAL A 251 3.36 12.75 -7.03
N ASP A 252 3.51 14.01 -7.46
CA ASP A 252 4.30 14.40 -8.64
C ASP A 252 5.76 13.91 -8.65
N CYS A 253 6.38 13.68 -7.50
CA CYS A 253 7.76 13.16 -7.45
C CYS A 253 7.84 11.68 -7.88
N TYR A 254 6.84 10.87 -7.60
CA TYR A 254 6.75 9.49 -8.08
C TYR A 254 6.01 9.41 -9.42
N HIS A 255 4.85 10.05 -9.50
CA HIS A 255 3.94 9.96 -10.63
C HIS A 255 4.24 11.02 -11.70
N SER A 256 5.42 10.91 -12.29
CA SER A 256 5.83 11.77 -13.41
C SER A 256 6.39 10.99 -14.58
N ALA A 257 6.29 11.58 -15.77
CA ALA A 257 6.93 11.03 -16.96
C ALA A 257 8.46 10.89 -16.78
N ASN A 258 9.08 11.78 -15.99
CA ASN A 258 10.51 11.72 -15.74
C ASN A 258 10.88 10.50 -14.88
N THR A 259 10.11 10.22 -13.83
CA THR A 259 10.29 9.03 -12.98
C THR A 259 10.09 7.76 -13.79
N LEU A 260 9.03 7.70 -14.58
CA LEU A 260 8.70 6.53 -15.41
C LEU A 260 9.78 6.22 -16.45
N VAL A 261 10.30 7.23 -17.15
CA VAL A 261 11.38 7.00 -18.11
C VAL A 261 12.71 6.72 -17.41
N SER A 262 12.98 7.37 -16.28
CA SER A 262 14.17 7.08 -15.46
C SER A 262 14.19 5.62 -15.01
N ALA A 263 13.05 5.06 -14.59
CA ALA A 263 12.94 3.65 -14.21
C ALA A 263 13.37 2.68 -15.34
N LYS A 264 13.05 2.98 -16.61
CA LYS A 264 13.55 2.20 -17.75
C LYS A 264 15.08 2.24 -17.81
N GLN A 265 15.67 3.43 -17.69
CA GLN A 265 17.13 3.60 -17.74
C GLN A 265 17.83 2.96 -16.53
N ILE A 266 17.21 2.98 -15.36
CA ILE A 266 17.69 2.28 -14.16
C ILE A 266 17.68 0.77 -14.40
N SER A 267 16.65 0.25 -15.06
CA SER A 267 16.57 -1.17 -15.41
C SER A 267 17.74 -1.60 -16.28
N GLU A 268 18.06 -0.81 -17.32
CA GLU A 268 19.21 -1.03 -18.20
C GLU A 268 20.55 -0.94 -17.46
N LYS A 269 20.68 0.00 -16.51
CA LYS A 269 21.92 0.23 -15.76
C LYS A 269 22.18 -0.84 -14.69
N THR A 270 21.15 -1.27 -13.97
CA THR A 270 21.27 -2.19 -12.83
C THR A 270 21.13 -3.66 -13.25
N GLY A 271 20.54 -3.93 -14.42
CA GLY A 271 20.21 -5.28 -14.86
C GLY A 271 19.01 -5.90 -14.12
N ILE A 272 18.28 -5.13 -13.32
CA ILE A 272 17.00 -5.53 -12.71
C ILE A 272 15.88 -4.86 -13.52
N ALA A 273 15.07 -5.65 -14.21
CA ALA A 273 13.98 -5.15 -15.04
C ALA A 273 12.81 -4.67 -14.16
N ILE A 274 12.55 -3.36 -14.12
CA ILE A 274 11.32 -2.83 -13.56
C ILE A 274 10.18 -3.19 -14.50
N ARG A 275 9.28 -4.08 -14.05
CA ARG A 275 8.18 -4.63 -14.85
C ARG A 275 6.94 -3.76 -14.79
N ARG A 276 6.62 -3.24 -13.60
CA ARG A 276 5.45 -2.42 -13.38
C ARG A 276 5.67 -1.41 -12.26
N ILE A 277 5.12 -0.22 -12.44
CA ILE A 277 4.98 0.80 -11.40
C ILE A 277 3.49 1.07 -11.20
N ASP A 278 3.03 0.92 -9.96
CA ASP A 278 1.65 1.09 -9.54
C ASP A 278 1.56 2.27 -8.56
N PHE A 279 0.61 3.19 -8.78
CA PHE A 279 0.37 4.34 -7.91
C PHE A 279 -0.91 4.13 -7.08
N CYS A 280 -0.83 4.42 -5.78
CA CYS A 280 -2.00 4.36 -4.88
C CYS A 280 -3.07 5.38 -5.29
N ASP A 281 -4.35 5.06 -5.11
CA ASP A 281 -5.39 6.09 -5.12
C ASP A 281 -5.17 7.01 -3.90
N PRO A 282 -5.26 8.36 -4.04
CA PRO A 282 -5.06 9.27 -2.91
C PRO A 282 -5.91 8.87 -1.70
N GLN A 283 -5.32 8.85 -0.49
CA GLN A 283 -5.95 8.46 0.79
C GLN A 283 -5.97 6.95 1.11
N ASP A 284 -5.32 6.10 0.31
CA ASP A 284 -5.12 4.66 0.61
C ASP A 284 -3.73 4.37 1.20
N ASP A 285 -3.17 5.37 1.90
CA ASP A 285 -1.74 5.55 2.14
C ASP A 285 -1.30 5.10 3.54
N LYS A 286 -1.77 3.94 4.02
CA LYS A 286 -1.17 3.32 5.22
C LYS A 286 -0.42 2.07 4.83
N GLY A 287 0.86 2.26 4.53
CA GLY A 287 1.73 1.24 3.99
C GLY A 287 2.68 0.59 5.01
N PRO A 288 3.53 -0.34 4.56
CA PRO A 288 4.66 -0.81 5.34
C PRO A 288 5.66 0.32 5.65
N CYS A 289 5.79 1.32 4.77
CA CYS A 289 6.67 2.47 4.99
C CYS A 289 6.28 3.27 6.24
N ASP A 290 5.00 3.59 6.44
CA ASP A 290 4.51 4.28 7.64
C ASP A 290 4.80 3.52 8.93
N ARG A 291 4.60 2.20 8.89
CA ARG A 291 4.90 1.31 10.03
C ARG A 291 6.38 1.39 10.38
N TYR A 292 7.26 1.32 9.39
CA TYR A 292 8.70 1.49 9.61
C TYR A 292 9.06 2.90 10.06
N ALA A 293 8.42 3.93 9.55
CA ALA A 293 8.63 5.30 9.98
C ALA A 293 8.36 5.45 11.49
N ALA A 294 7.26 4.87 11.99
CA ALA A 294 6.93 4.88 13.41
C ALA A 294 7.96 4.11 14.26
N VAL A 295 8.37 2.91 13.82
CA VAL A 295 9.38 2.10 14.52
C VAL A 295 10.73 2.81 14.57
N ILE A 296 11.17 3.40 13.46
CA ILE A 296 12.43 4.16 13.39
C ILE A 296 12.38 5.37 14.32
N LYS A 297 11.28 6.14 14.31
CA LYS A 297 11.10 7.28 15.22
C LYS A 297 11.15 6.86 16.69
N SER A 298 10.58 5.70 17.03
CA SER A 298 10.64 5.14 18.39
C SER A 298 12.08 4.81 18.80
N ASN A 299 12.85 4.14 17.94
CA ASN A 299 14.27 3.84 18.21
C ASN A 299 15.11 5.12 18.38
N ILE A 300 14.88 6.08 17.48
CA ILE A 300 15.51 7.40 17.51
C ILE A 300 15.22 8.15 18.81
N ARG A 301 13.97 8.08 19.32
CA ARG A 301 13.59 8.72 20.58
C ARG A 301 14.35 8.13 21.77
N ARG A 302 14.62 6.81 21.77
CA ARG A 302 15.45 6.18 22.81
C ARG A 302 16.87 6.75 22.82
N TYR A 303 17.48 6.89 21.64
CA TYR A 303 18.80 7.51 21.50
C TYR A 303 18.83 8.96 22.00
N LEU A 304 17.79 9.74 21.69
CA LEU A 304 17.62 11.12 22.17
C LEU A 304 17.54 11.21 23.71
N ASN A 305 16.81 10.28 24.34
CA ASN A 305 16.62 10.23 25.80
C ASN A 305 17.93 9.96 26.57
N GLU A 306 18.96 9.45 25.90
CA GLU A 306 20.31 9.25 26.47
C GLU A 306 21.18 10.53 26.42
N ASN A 307 20.57 11.67 26.12
CA ASN A 307 21.18 13.00 25.98
C ASN A 307 21.96 13.23 24.68
N HIS A 308 21.77 12.41 23.65
CA HIS A 308 22.32 12.66 22.31
C HIS A 308 21.52 13.70 21.54
N ASN A 309 22.13 14.28 20.49
CA ASN A 309 21.46 15.23 19.59
C ASN A 309 21.20 14.58 18.23
N ILE A 310 20.14 15.03 17.55
CA ILE A 310 19.78 14.58 16.22
C ILE A 310 19.41 15.80 15.40
N THR A 311 20.43 16.43 14.85
CA THR A 311 20.34 17.69 14.10
C THR A 311 20.79 17.58 12.66
N SER A 312 21.42 16.47 12.29
CA SER A 312 21.88 16.15 10.93
C SER A 312 21.44 14.77 10.47
N ALA A 313 21.50 14.53 9.16
CA ALA A 313 21.27 13.23 8.56
C ALA A 313 22.26 12.17 9.07
N SER A 314 23.51 12.56 9.34
CA SER A 314 24.51 11.66 9.91
C SER A 314 24.12 11.19 11.31
N GLU A 315 23.72 12.13 12.18
CA GLU A 315 23.26 11.79 13.54
C GLU A 315 21.94 10.98 13.50
N PHE A 316 21.07 11.24 12.53
CA PHE A 316 19.87 10.41 12.33
C PHE A 316 20.23 8.97 11.98
N VAL A 317 21.20 8.76 11.07
CA VAL A 317 21.66 7.42 10.68
C VAL A 317 22.27 6.69 11.88
N GLU A 318 23.11 7.37 12.66
CA GLU A 318 23.69 6.83 13.89
C GLU A 318 22.60 6.44 14.90
N ALA A 319 21.63 7.34 15.14
CA ALA A 319 20.50 7.07 16.01
C ALA A 319 19.64 5.88 15.53
N CYS A 320 19.46 5.73 14.22
CA CYS A 320 18.71 4.63 13.62
C CYS A 320 19.37 3.26 13.87
N HIS A 321 20.70 3.21 13.90
CA HIS A 321 21.49 2.00 14.15
C HIS A 321 21.92 1.82 15.61
N SER A 322 21.60 2.77 16.51
CA SER A 322 21.78 2.63 17.95
C SER A 322 20.94 1.45 18.50
N HIS A 323 21.28 0.96 19.69
CA HIS A 323 20.51 -0.11 20.37
C HIS A 323 20.36 -1.42 19.57
N LYS A 324 21.38 -1.77 18.76
CA LYS A 324 21.38 -2.89 17.77
C LYS A 324 20.55 -2.61 16.50
N GLY A 325 20.08 -1.38 16.33
CA GLY A 325 19.33 -0.92 15.17
C GLY A 325 17.91 -1.46 15.09
N VAL A 326 17.19 -1.02 14.05
CA VAL A 326 15.86 -1.53 13.72
C VAL A 326 15.96 -2.74 12.80
N LYS A 327 15.24 -3.82 13.11
CA LYS A 327 15.30 -5.08 12.37
C LYS A 327 15.01 -4.88 10.87
N GLY A 328 15.98 -5.27 10.04
CA GLY A 328 15.88 -5.19 8.57
C GLY A 328 16.12 -3.80 7.98
N VAL A 329 16.43 -2.79 8.79
CA VAL A 329 16.63 -1.41 8.35
C VAL A 329 18.11 -1.12 8.07
N LEU A 330 18.38 -0.57 6.90
CA LEU A 330 19.63 0.06 6.52
C LEU A 330 19.40 1.57 6.31
N ALA A 331 19.93 2.40 7.20
CA ALA A 331 19.90 3.85 7.06
C ALA A 331 21.17 4.37 6.37
N LEU A 332 20.98 5.30 5.45
CA LEU A 332 22.03 5.85 4.58
C LEU A 332 21.98 7.37 4.61
N GLY A 333 23.08 8.00 5.01
CA GLY A 333 23.28 9.44 4.88
C GLY A 333 23.52 9.80 3.42
N CYS A 334 22.74 10.72 2.88
CA CYS A 334 22.63 10.94 1.44
C CYS A 334 22.90 12.39 1.05
N GLN A 335 23.64 12.57 -0.03
CA GLN A 335 23.90 13.85 -0.67
C GLN A 335 23.77 13.72 -2.19
N ILE A 336 23.05 14.66 -2.82
CA ILE A 336 22.96 14.75 -4.28
C ILE A 336 24.21 15.47 -4.78
N ALA A 337 25.01 14.80 -5.62
CA ALA A 337 26.18 15.44 -6.22
C ALA A 337 25.74 16.39 -7.35
N ASN A 338 26.15 17.66 -7.24
CA ASN A 338 25.85 18.69 -8.22
C ASN A 338 26.55 18.37 -9.56
N ASN A 339 25.76 18.13 -10.60
CA ASN A 339 26.27 18.16 -11.98
C ASN A 339 25.79 19.41 -12.71
N ALA A 340 26.64 19.94 -13.58
CA ALA A 340 26.33 21.11 -14.40
C ALA A 340 25.02 20.90 -15.18
N GLN A 341 24.13 21.88 -15.08
CA GLN A 341 22.81 21.89 -15.71
C GLN A 341 22.92 21.63 -17.22
N LYS A 342 22.38 20.50 -17.68
CA LYS A 342 22.00 20.35 -19.09
C LYS A 342 20.56 20.84 -19.23
N LYS A 343 20.22 21.42 -20.39
CA LYS A 343 18.83 21.77 -20.70
C LYS A 343 18.00 20.50 -20.71
N ASP A 344 17.13 20.34 -19.72
CA ASP A 344 16.23 19.19 -19.63
C ASP A 344 15.17 19.25 -20.71
N ILE A 345 15.18 18.24 -21.57
CA ILE A 345 14.02 17.92 -22.39
C ILE A 345 13.04 17.23 -21.45
N LYS A 346 12.06 18.00 -20.95
CA LYS A 346 10.99 17.45 -20.11
C LYS A 346 10.09 16.54 -20.94
N CYS A 347 10.16 15.24 -20.69
CA CYS A 347 9.19 14.29 -21.22
C CYS A 347 7.81 14.55 -20.63
N LYS A 348 6.77 14.41 -21.44
CA LYS A 348 5.37 14.58 -21.01
C LYS A 348 4.55 13.39 -21.48
N ILE A 349 3.78 12.83 -20.56
CA ILE A 349 2.73 11.85 -20.87
C ILE A 349 1.40 12.59 -20.81
N LYS A 350 0.62 12.51 -21.90
CA LYS A 350 -0.69 13.16 -21.98
C LYS A 350 -1.65 12.47 -21.02
N GLN A 351 -2.35 13.25 -20.18
CA GLN A 351 -3.30 12.73 -19.18
C GLN A 351 -2.65 11.73 -18.20
N ILE A 352 -1.38 11.94 -17.82
CA ILE A 352 -0.67 11.03 -16.91
C ILE A 352 -1.46 10.77 -15.61
N THR A 353 -2.10 11.80 -15.07
CA THR A 353 -2.93 11.75 -13.85
C THR A 353 -4.12 10.80 -13.94
N ASP A 354 -4.54 10.40 -15.14
CA ASP A 354 -5.62 9.44 -15.33
C ASP A 354 -5.16 7.99 -15.17
N TYR A 355 -3.85 7.72 -15.24
CA TYR A 355 -3.29 6.39 -15.24
C TYR A 355 -2.67 6.05 -13.89
N PHE A 356 -2.80 4.80 -13.46
CA PHE A 356 -2.34 4.34 -12.15
C PHE A 356 -1.40 3.14 -12.25
N ASN A 357 -1.49 2.35 -13.32
CA ASN A 357 -0.65 1.18 -13.54
C ASN A 357 0.14 1.35 -14.83
N PHE A 358 1.46 1.19 -14.73
CA PHE A 358 2.40 1.43 -15.82
C PHE A 358 3.27 0.20 -16.02
N GLU A 359 3.01 -0.57 -17.06
CA GLU A 359 3.73 -1.81 -17.37
C GLU A 359 4.76 -1.58 -18.49
N TYR A 360 5.98 -2.06 -18.25
CA TYR A 360 7.14 -1.84 -19.12
C TYR A 360 7.24 -2.96 -20.15
N LEU A 361 6.87 -2.65 -21.39
CA LEU A 361 6.99 -3.55 -22.54
C LEU A 361 8.19 -3.17 -23.41
N ILE A 362 8.59 -4.09 -24.29
CA ILE A 362 9.72 -3.88 -25.21
C ILE A 362 9.44 -2.68 -26.15
N ASN A 363 8.20 -2.54 -26.62
CA ASN A 363 7.80 -1.54 -27.62
C ASN A 363 7.26 -0.23 -27.01
N GLY A 364 6.89 -0.21 -25.73
CA GLY A 364 6.37 0.99 -25.08
C GLY A 364 5.99 0.78 -23.62
N LEU A 365 5.33 1.77 -23.06
CA LEU A 365 4.75 1.75 -21.73
C LEU A 365 3.24 1.50 -21.87
N LEU A 366 2.75 0.37 -21.37
CA LEU A 366 1.33 0.05 -21.35
C LEU A 366 0.70 0.65 -20.10
N VAL A 367 -0.24 1.57 -20.27
CA VAL A 367 -0.86 2.30 -19.17
C VAL A 367 -2.32 1.89 -18.97
N HIS A 368 -2.72 1.78 -17.71
CA HIS A 368 -4.11 1.53 -17.32
C HIS A 368 -4.59 2.57 -16.31
N ARG A 369 -5.88 2.88 -16.37
CA ARG A 369 -6.56 3.69 -15.35
C ARG A 369 -6.89 2.87 -14.10
N SER A 370 -7.22 1.61 -14.31
CA SER A 370 -7.56 0.65 -13.26
C SER A 370 -6.93 -0.68 -13.64
N TRP A 371 -6.36 -1.37 -12.65
CA TRP A 371 -5.61 -2.59 -12.92
C TRP A 371 -6.45 -3.64 -13.66
N ASN A 372 -5.97 -4.02 -14.85
CA ASN A 372 -6.50 -5.09 -15.68
C ASN A 372 -8.02 -4.93 -15.94
N VAL A 373 -8.41 -3.67 -16.21
CA VAL A 373 -9.71 -3.28 -16.77
C VAL A 373 -9.45 -2.63 -18.13
N GLY A 374 -9.92 -3.28 -19.18
CA GLY A 374 -9.64 -2.91 -20.57
C GLY A 374 -8.27 -3.41 -21.05
N SER A 375 -7.97 -3.21 -22.34
CA SER A 375 -6.71 -3.64 -22.94
C SER A 375 -5.50 -2.77 -22.58
N GLY A 376 -5.74 -1.60 -21.97
CA GLY A 376 -4.74 -0.58 -21.73
C GLY A 376 -4.36 0.20 -22.99
N LEU A 377 -3.70 1.34 -22.77
CA LEU A 377 -3.18 2.19 -23.85
C LEU A 377 -1.65 2.03 -23.93
N LEU A 378 -1.15 1.61 -25.09
CA LEU A 378 0.29 1.53 -25.31
C LEU A 378 0.86 2.88 -25.74
N ILE A 379 1.80 3.42 -24.97
CA ILE A 379 2.56 4.63 -25.29
C ILE A 379 3.94 4.19 -25.82
N PRO A 380 4.23 4.33 -27.13
CA PRO A 380 5.50 3.89 -27.70
C PRO A 380 6.69 4.63 -27.10
N TRP A 381 7.82 3.93 -26.90
CA TRP A 381 9.04 4.56 -26.36
C TRP A 381 9.55 5.74 -27.19
N LEU A 382 9.32 5.72 -28.51
CA LEU A 382 9.66 6.81 -29.43
C LEU A 382 8.94 8.13 -29.10
N GLN A 383 7.80 8.08 -28.39
CA GLN A 383 7.06 9.25 -27.93
C GLN A 383 7.55 9.77 -26.57
N LEU A 384 8.31 8.96 -25.84
CA LEU A 384 8.81 9.24 -24.48
C LEU A 384 10.28 9.62 -24.48
N ASN A 385 10.70 10.46 -25.44
CA ASN A 385 12.08 10.93 -25.53
C ASN A 385 12.40 11.87 -24.36
N CYS A 386 13.18 11.40 -23.39
CA CYS A 386 13.89 12.24 -22.43
C CYS A 386 15.40 12.07 -22.58
N ASN A 387 16.16 13.01 -22.03
CA ASN A 387 17.61 12.85 -21.91
C ASN A 387 17.94 11.67 -20.99
N ARG A 388 19.16 11.13 -21.13
CA ARG A 388 19.68 10.14 -20.18
C ARG A 388 19.73 10.77 -18.78
N SER A 389 18.94 10.24 -17.86
CA SER A 389 18.92 10.62 -16.46
C SER A 389 20.27 10.37 -15.82
N ILE A 390 20.68 11.29 -14.96
CA ILE A 390 21.94 11.21 -14.24
C ILE A 390 21.62 10.85 -12.79
N PHE A 391 22.10 9.69 -12.34
CA PHE A 391 21.86 9.19 -10.99
C PHE A 391 23.04 9.51 -10.08
N ASN A 392 23.06 10.72 -9.52
CA ASN A 392 24.16 11.29 -8.74
C ASN A 392 23.93 11.23 -7.22
N LEU A 393 23.61 10.04 -6.70
CA LEU A 393 23.49 9.89 -5.25
C LEU A 393 24.82 9.46 -4.64
N ILE A 394 25.28 10.22 -3.64
CA ILE A 394 26.31 9.77 -2.72
C ILE A 394 25.59 9.30 -1.46
N SER A 395 25.63 8.00 -1.19
CA SER A 395 24.98 7.37 -0.04
C SER A 395 26.04 6.69 0.84
N ARG A 396 26.01 6.96 2.14
CA ARG A 396 26.97 6.45 3.13
C ARG A 396 26.22 5.77 4.28
N GLY A 397 26.52 4.50 4.51
CA GLY A 397 26.04 3.76 5.68
C GLY A 397 27.09 3.69 6.78
N ILE A 398 26.79 2.91 7.82
CA ILE A 398 27.76 2.57 8.86
C ILE A 398 28.69 1.47 8.36
N GLU A 399 30.00 1.66 8.53
CA GLU A 399 31.00 0.66 8.14
C GLU A 399 30.78 -0.67 8.86
N GLY A 400 30.84 -1.77 8.11
CA GLY A 400 30.67 -3.13 8.65
C GLY A 400 29.23 -3.52 9.00
N PHE A 401 28.24 -2.65 8.77
CA PHE A 401 26.83 -3.02 8.96
C PHE A 401 26.37 -3.96 7.85
N VAL A 402 25.88 -5.15 8.22
CA VAL A 402 25.35 -6.15 7.29
C VAL A 402 23.84 -6.01 7.20
N HIS A 403 23.33 -5.78 5.98
CA HIS A 403 21.90 -5.66 5.71
C HIS A 403 21.31 -7.02 5.33
N GLU A 404 20.76 -7.71 6.31
CA GLU A 404 20.19 -9.05 6.12
C GLU A 404 18.70 -9.03 5.81
N TRP A 405 18.23 -10.06 5.10
CA TRP A 405 16.82 -10.31 4.90
C TRP A 405 16.14 -10.74 6.18
N VAL A 406 14.94 -10.22 6.41
CA VAL A 406 14.13 -10.58 7.57
C VAL A 406 12.92 -11.36 7.13
N GLN A 407 12.74 -12.56 7.67
CA GLN A 407 11.53 -13.35 7.46
C GLN A 407 10.34 -12.78 8.24
N THR A 408 9.18 -12.79 7.60
CA THR A 408 7.88 -12.53 8.23
C THR A 408 7.45 -13.77 9.00
N ASN A 409 7.94 -13.96 10.23
CA ASN A 409 7.47 -15.07 11.06
C ASN A 409 6.01 -14.81 11.44
N GLU A 410 5.11 -15.74 11.11
CA GLU A 410 3.81 -15.82 11.78
C GLU A 410 4.07 -16.04 13.28
N HIS A 411 3.47 -15.19 14.12
CA HIS A 411 3.61 -15.07 15.58
C HIS A 411 4.77 -14.22 16.13
N SER A 412 4.42 -12.96 16.43
CA SER A 412 4.90 -12.24 17.62
C SER A 412 3.75 -11.41 18.19
N ALA A 413 2.76 -12.10 18.76
CA ALA A 413 2.00 -11.52 19.85
C ALA A 413 2.97 -11.31 21.03
N ASN A 414 2.87 -10.16 21.71
CA ASN A 414 3.66 -9.72 22.86
C ASN A 414 5.09 -9.23 22.56
N GLN A 415 5.17 -8.00 22.05
CA GLN A 415 6.01 -7.02 22.73
C GLN A 415 5.08 -5.91 23.24
N ASN A 416 4.87 -5.88 24.55
CA ASN A 416 4.42 -4.67 25.23
C ASN A 416 5.50 -3.61 24.99
N VAL A 417 5.33 -2.82 23.95
CA VAL A 417 5.95 -1.51 23.88
C VAL A 417 4.97 -0.63 24.65
N ASP A 418 5.37 -0.21 25.84
CA ASP A 418 4.70 0.88 26.54
C ASP A 418 4.69 2.08 25.59
N VAL A 419 3.53 2.31 24.97
CA VAL A 419 3.25 3.50 24.19
C VAL A 419 3.00 4.59 25.20
N ASP A 420 4.07 5.26 25.62
CA ASP A 420 3.96 6.50 26.36
C ASP A 420 3.45 7.59 25.39
N ASP A 421 2.35 8.22 25.78
CA ASP A 421 1.56 9.17 25.00
C ASP A 421 2.44 10.28 24.42
N CYS A 422 2.48 10.36 23.08
CA CYS A 422 2.94 11.56 22.41
C CYS A 422 1.76 12.50 22.23
N VAL A 423 1.57 13.34 23.25
CA VAL A 423 0.69 14.50 23.22
C VAL A 423 1.17 15.47 22.13
N GLU A 424 0.45 15.52 21.01
CA GLU A 424 0.34 16.75 20.23
C GLU A 424 -0.63 17.66 21.01
N GLN A 425 -0.08 18.74 21.58
CA GLN A 425 -0.84 19.70 22.37
C GLN A 425 -1.69 20.58 21.44
N GLU A 426 -2.99 20.28 21.36
CA GLU A 426 -4.02 21.33 21.24
C GLU A 426 -4.63 21.54 22.62
N GLU A 427 -4.56 22.78 23.10
CA GLU A 427 -4.93 23.18 24.46
C GLU A 427 -6.45 23.10 24.75
N MET A 428 -6.73 22.58 25.95
CA MET A 428 -7.72 23.08 26.93
C MET A 428 -9.22 22.88 26.64
N LEU A 429 -9.70 21.67 26.95
CA LEU A 429 -10.82 21.53 27.88
C LEU A 429 -10.53 20.38 28.87
N SER A 430 -9.81 20.67 29.94
CA SER A 430 -9.87 19.85 31.16
C SER A 430 -11.33 19.85 31.62
N THR A 431 -11.97 18.73 31.97
CA THR A 431 -11.72 18.01 33.21
C THR A 431 -12.64 16.77 33.24
N LYS A 432 -12.12 15.63 33.73
CA LYS A 432 -12.79 14.34 33.99
C LYS A 432 -13.06 13.45 32.76
N ILE A 433 -12.17 12.50 32.52
CA ILE A 433 -12.41 11.05 32.57
C ILE A 433 -11.02 10.40 32.63
N SER A 434 -10.49 10.27 33.85
CA SER A 434 -9.49 9.28 34.18
C SER A 434 -10.22 7.96 34.44
N GLU A 435 -9.72 6.88 33.86
CA GLU A 435 -10.10 5.48 34.14
C GLU A 435 -11.50 5.03 33.71
N LEU A 436 -11.62 4.55 32.47
CA LEU A 436 -12.54 3.45 32.17
C LEU A 436 -11.87 2.48 31.20
N ASN A 437 -11.39 1.35 31.74
CA ASN A 437 -11.30 0.10 31.01
C ASN A 437 -12.73 -0.28 30.57
N ASN A 438 -13.18 0.21 29.42
CA ASN A 438 -14.50 -0.11 28.90
C ASN A 438 -14.54 -1.58 28.45
N LEU A 439 -14.97 -2.44 29.36
CA LEU A 439 -15.47 -3.77 29.06
C LEU A 439 -16.84 -3.63 28.40
N TYR A 440 -17.04 -4.30 27.28
CA TYR A 440 -18.31 -4.39 26.55
C TYR A 440 -19.11 -5.56 27.09
N GLU A 441 -20.18 -5.28 27.83
CA GLU A 441 -21.05 -6.29 28.45
C GLU A 441 -22.19 -6.71 27.53
N CYS A 442 -22.62 -7.97 27.63
CA CYS A 442 -23.73 -8.51 26.85
C CYS A 442 -25.08 -8.15 27.48
N ASN A 443 -25.89 -7.39 26.75
CA ASN A 443 -27.20 -6.92 27.23
C ASN A 443 -28.39 -7.65 26.56
N VAL A 444 -28.10 -8.71 25.78
CA VAL A 444 -29.08 -9.32 24.86
C VAL A 444 -29.92 -10.42 25.52
N GLU A 445 -29.35 -11.16 26.48
CA GLU A 445 -30.06 -12.21 27.22
C GLU A 445 -30.14 -11.87 28.71
N SER A 446 -31.34 -11.94 29.30
CA SER A 446 -31.56 -11.70 30.72
C SER A 446 -30.85 -12.76 31.56
N GLY A 447 -29.66 -12.43 32.07
CA GLY A 447 -28.83 -13.32 32.90
C GLY A 447 -27.42 -13.58 32.36
N CYS A 448 -27.06 -13.08 31.16
CA CYS A 448 -25.70 -13.21 30.63
C CYS A 448 -24.76 -12.21 31.33
N THR A 449 -23.70 -12.71 31.96
CA THR A 449 -22.68 -11.89 32.64
C THR A 449 -21.37 -11.77 31.85
N ALA A 450 -21.40 -12.05 30.54
CA ALA A 450 -20.22 -12.02 29.70
C ALA A 450 -19.80 -10.58 29.37
N ALA A 451 -18.52 -10.27 29.59
CA ALA A 451 -17.92 -8.96 29.33
C ALA A 451 -16.65 -9.11 28.48
N PHE A 452 -16.47 -8.23 27.50
CA PHE A 452 -15.43 -8.37 26.47
C PHE A 452 -14.57 -7.10 26.38
N VAL A 453 -13.25 -7.26 26.26
CA VAL A 453 -12.33 -6.13 26.08
C VAL A 453 -12.42 -5.53 24.66
N LYS A 454 -12.86 -6.33 23.68
CA LYS A 454 -13.00 -5.92 22.27
C LYS A 454 -14.45 -6.07 21.81
N PHE A 455 -14.97 -5.02 21.18
CA PHE A 455 -16.34 -4.99 20.66
C PHE A 455 -16.66 -6.12 19.67
N GLY A 456 -15.72 -6.51 18.81
CA GLY A 456 -15.90 -7.63 17.87
C GLY A 456 -16.19 -8.97 18.56
N ASN A 457 -15.66 -9.19 19.77
CA ASN A 457 -15.94 -10.40 20.54
C ASN A 457 -17.34 -10.37 21.16
N LEU A 458 -17.84 -9.19 21.55
CA LEU A 458 -19.23 -9.03 21.96
C LEU A 458 -20.18 -9.31 20.78
N ILE A 459 -19.88 -8.81 19.58
CA ILE A 459 -20.70 -9.07 18.39
C ILE A 459 -20.73 -10.56 18.05
N ASN A 460 -19.59 -11.24 18.07
CA ASN A 460 -19.55 -12.70 17.84
C ASN A 460 -20.34 -13.47 18.90
N HIS A 461 -20.28 -13.04 20.17
CA HIS A 461 -21.06 -13.62 21.25
C HIS A 461 -22.57 -13.40 21.07
N ILE A 462 -23.00 -12.20 20.67
CA ILE A 462 -24.40 -11.89 20.38
C ILE A 462 -24.90 -12.70 19.17
N LEU A 463 -24.10 -12.80 18.11
CA LEU A 463 -24.42 -13.61 16.93
C LEU A 463 -24.52 -15.12 17.26
N TRP A 464 -23.70 -15.60 18.20
CA TRP A 464 -23.82 -16.97 18.68
C TRP A 464 -25.09 -17.18 19.51
N LEU A 465 -25.49 -16.22 20.35
CA LEU A 465 -26.75 -16.29 21.10
C LEU A 465 -27.97 -16.25 20.19
N THR A 466 -28.01 -15.36 19.20
CA THR A 466 -29.15 -15.25 18.27
C THR A 466 -29.33 -16.49 17.39
N ASN A 467 -28.25 -17.19 17.04
CA ASN A 467 -28.30 -18.44 16.29
C ASN A 467 -28.73 -19.66 17.13
N ASN A 468 -28.62 -19.60 18.46
CA ASN A 468 -29.02 -20.68 19.36
C ASN A 468 -30.39 -20.51 20.01
N ILE A 469 -31.00 -19.32 19.92
CA ILE A 469 -32.38 -19.06 20.39
C ILE A 469 -33.45 -19.55 19.36
N GLN A 470 -33.04 -19.96 18.16
CA GLN A 470 -33.93 -20.55 17.13
C GLN A 470 -33.95 -22.09 17.09
N LYS A 471 -33.46 -22.77 18.13
CA LYS A 471 -33.69 -24.20 18.42
C LYS A 471 -34.29 -24.34 19.80
#